data_AF-A0A4Q5NVH4-F1
#
_entry.id   AF-A0A4Q5NVH4-F1
#
_cell.length_a   1.000
_cell.length_b   1.000
_cell.length_c   1.000
_cell.angle_alpha   90.00
_cell.angle_beta   90.00
_cell.angle_gamma   90.00
#
_symmetry.space_group_name_H-M   'P 1'
#
loop_
_entity.id
_entity.type
_entity.pdbx_description
1 polymer ?
#
loop_
_entity_poly.entity_id
_entity_poly.type
_entity_poly.pdbx_seq_one_letter_code
_entity_poly.pdbx_strand_id
1 'polypeptide(L)'
;MPLPENPPTGHLPFEPPENSALDLAEFWHLWREEKFWGCHEALEDVWKVEADPARKQFLQGLIHGAVSIFQFRRGNFVGTARQFTRARVRLDASLPERDGVNVVGYLQGIQQEIESSFAELSDKERADLDVLEARLRGGAPR
;
A
#
# COMPACT_ATOMS: atom_id res chain seq x y z
N MET A 1 15.45 -14.53 -6.63
CA MET A 1 15.00 -14.02 -7.94
C MET A 1 13.81 -13.12 -7.62
N PRO A 2 13.86 -11.81 -7.91
CA PRO A 2 12.70 -10.94 -7.68
C PRO A 2 11.54 -11.48 -8.51
N LEU A 3 10.31 -11.32 -7.99
CA LEU A 3 9.14 -11.69 -8.75
C LEU A 3 9.06 -10.79 -9.99
N PRO A 4 8.67 -11.33 -11.16
CA PRO A 4 8.47 -10.49 -12.32
C PRO A 4 7.35 -9.49 -12.04
N GLU A 5 7.56 -8.24 -12.46
CA GLU A 5 6.51 -7.23 -12.46
C GLU A 5 5.33 -7.66 -13.34
N ASN A 6 4.14 -7.17 -13.02
CA ASN A 6 2.98 -7.37 -13.88
C ASN A 6 3.08 -6.45 -15.10
N PRO A 7 2.53 -6.84 -16.26
CA PRO A 7 2.42 -5.94 -17.40
C PRO A 7 1.67 -4.65 -17.01
N PRO A 8 2.08 -3.48 -17.55
CA PRO A 8 1.36 -2.24 -17.35
C PRO A 8 -0.02 -2.30 -18.04
N THR A 9 -1.03 -1.72 -17.41
CA THR A 9 -2.40 -1.63 -17.93
C THR A 9 -2.69 -0.25 -18.53
N GLY A 10 -1.79 0.73 -18.34
CA GLY A 10 -2.00 2.13 -18.72
C GLY A 10 -2.94 2.88 -17.78
N HIS A 11 -3.34 2.27 -16.66
CA HIS A 11 -4.21 2.87 -15.66
C HIS A 11 -3.50 2.93 -14.31
N LEU A 12 -3.35 4.13 -13.77
CA LEU A 12 -2.78 4.35 -12.45
C LEU A 12 -3.92 4.41 -11.42
N PRO A 13 -3.86 3.61 -10.34
CA PRO A 13 -4.87 3.68 -9.29
C PRO A 13 -4.84 5.02 -8.55
N PHE A 14 -3.71 5.72 -8.56
CA PHE A 14 -3.53 7.02 -7.93
C PHE A 14 -2.54 7.83 -8.75
N GLU A 15 -2.84 9.10 -8.97
CA GLU A 15 -1.93 10.03 -9.65
C GLU A 15 -0.81 10.46 -8.70
N PRO A 16 0.47 10.17 -9.00
CA PRO A 16 1.56 10.52 -8.13
C PRO A 16 1.70 12.04 -7.94
N PRO A 17 1.96 12.50 -6.72
CA PRO A 17 2.10 13.93 -6.43
C PRO A 17 3.32 14.54 -7.11
N GLU A 18 3.22 15.82 -7.48
CA GLU A 18 4.34 16.56 -8.06
C GLU A 18 5.36 17.03 -7.01
N ASN A 19 4.92 17.27 -5.78
CA ASN A 19 5.72 17.93 -4.73
C ASN A 19 5.86 17.07 -3.46
N SER A 20 5.94 15.74 -3.59
CA SER A 20 6.23 14.89 -2.43
C SER A 20 7.67 15.04 -1.93
N ALA A 21 7.93 14.55 -0.72
CA ALA A 21 9.29 14.45 -0.19
C ALA A 21 10.26 13.76 -1.18
N LEU A 22 11.50 14.25 -1.25
CA LEU A 22 12.48 13.85 -2.24
C LEU A 22 12.86 12.36 -2.16
N ASP A 23 12.86 11.79 -0.96
CA ASP A 23 13.14 10.37 -0.74
C ASP A 23 11.98 9.44 -1.17
N LEU A 24 10.86 10.00 -1.62
CA LEU A 24 9.75 9.27 -2.26
C LEU A 24 9.82 9.32 -3.80
N ALA A 25 10.77 10.05 -4.39
CA ALA A 25 10.80 10.27 -5.83
C ALA A 25 10.87 8.97 -6.65
N GLU A 26 11.69 8.01 -6.22
CA GLU A 26 11.83 6.72 -6.91
C GLU A 26 10.56 5.87 -6.79
N PHE A 27 9.91 5.87 -5.62
CA PHE A 27 8.62 5.21 -5.44
C PHE A 27 7.59 5.73 -6.45
N TRP A 28 7.49 7.05 -6.61
CA TRP A 28 6.54 7.65 -7.54
C TRP A 28 6.93 7.49 -9.01
N HIS A 29 8.23 7.42 -9.31
CA HIS A 29 8.70 7.07 -10.65
C HIS A 29 8.26 5.65 -11.03
N LEU A 30 8.53 4.66 -10.18
CA LEU A 30 8.14 3.27 -10.40
C LEU A 30 6.62 3.08 -10.41
N TRP A 31 5.89 3.86 -9.59
CA TRP A 31 4.43 3.88 -9.61
C TRP A 31 3.88 4.31 -10.97
N ARG A 32 4.43 5.37 -11.59
CA ARG A 32 4.07 5.79 -12.95
C ARG A 32 4.35 4.72 -14.00
N GLU A 33 5.39 3.91 -13.78
CA GLU A 33 5.73 2.79 -14.65
C GLU A 33 4.96 1.51 -14.33
N GLU A 34 4.03 1.57 -13.35
CA GLU A 34 3.24 0.44 -12.87
C GLU A 34 4.08 -0.73 -12.32
N LYS A 35 5.29 -0.42 -11.87
CA LYS A 35 6.25 -1.35 -11.26
C LYS A 35 6.04 -1.42 -9.75
N PHE A 36 4.90 -1.98 -9.35
CA PHE A 36 4.46 -1.96 -7.95
C PHE A 36 5.32 -2.82 -7.02
N TRP A 37 5.99 -3.85 -7.52
CA TRP A 37 6.99 -4.58 -6.71
C TRP A 37 8.23 -3.72 -6.48
N GLY A 38 8.72 -3.04 -7.51
CA GLY A 38 9.83 -2.10 -7.44
C GLY A 38 9.55 -0.95 -6.49
N CYS A 39 8.30 -0.46 -6.42
CA CYS A 39 7.90 0.53 -5.42
C CYS A 39 8.19 0.07 -3.98
N HIS A 40 7.93 -1.20 -3.66
CA HIS A 40 8.28 -1.75 -2.35
C HIS A 40 9.79 -1.72 -2.11
N GLU A 41 10.57 -2.18 -3.09
CA GLU A 41 12.03 -2.23 -2.99
C GLU A 41 12.62 -0.82 -2.82
N ALA A 42 12.10 0.18 -3.55
CA ALA A 42 12.55 1.56 -3.49
C ALA A 42 12.37 2.22 -2.10
N LEU A 43 11.28 1.90 -1.39
CA LEU A 43 11.03 2.44 -0.04
C LEU A 43 11.57 1.55 1.09
N GLU A 44 12.00 0.32 0.82
CA GLU A 44 12.40 -0.61 1.87
C GLU A 44 13.58 -0.07 2.67
N ASP A 45 14.59 0.47 2.00
CA ASP A 45 15.79 1.02 2.65
C ASP A 45 15.51 2.34 3.38
N VAL A 46 14.66 3.21 2.82
CA VAL A 46 14.20 4.45 3.47
C VAL A 46 13.44 4.10 4.76
N TRP A 47 12.53 3.14 4.69
CA TRP A 47 11.73 2.68 5.84
C TRP A 47 12.58 2.05 6.95
N LYS A 48 13.59 1.23 6.58
CA LYS A 48 14.47 0.57 7.56
C LYS A 48 15.18 1.58 8.45
N VAL A 49 15.74 2.63 7.85
CA VAL A 49 16.55 3.65 8.56
C VAL A 49 15.71 4.78 9.16
N GLU A 50 14.43 4.90 8.81
CA GLU A 50 13.53 5.92 9.37
C GLU A 50 13.42 5.81 10.90
N ALA A 51 13.66 6.93 11.57
CA ALA A 51 13.71 7.05 13.03
C ALA A 51 12.40 7.61 13.62
N ASP A 52 11.67 8.46 12.90
CA ASP A 52 10.35 8.93 13.32
C ASP A 52 9.34 7.78 13.24
N PRO A 53 8.78 7.30 14.38
CA PRO A 53 7.83 6.21 14.37
C PRO A 53 6.59 6.48 13.52
N ALA A 54 6.13 7.75 13.46
CA ALA A 54 4.96 8.11 12.67
C ALA A 54 5.29 8.05 11.17
N ARG A 55 6.45 8.57 10.76
CA ARG A 55 6.91 8.47 9.36
C ARG A 55 7.19 7.04 8.97
N LYS A 56 7.76 6.24 9.86
CA LYS A 56 8.01 4.82 9.65
C LYS A 56 6.72 4.05 9.37
N GLN A 57 5.63 4.36 10.09
CA GLN A 57 4.31 3.80 9.80
C GLN A 57 3.76 4.27 8.45
N PHE A 58 3.90 5.55 8.13
CA PHE A 58 3.50 6.11 6.84
C PHE A 58 4.19 5.41 5.65
N LEU A 59 5.51 5.31 5.67
CA LEU A 59 6.30 4.64 4.63
C LEU A 59 5.90 3.16 4.49
N GLN A 60 5.70 2.47 5.61
CA GLN A 60 5.23 1.09 5.59
C GLN A 60 3.81 0.98 5.02
N GLY A 61 2.97 1.98 5.23
CA GLY A 61 1.65 2.12 4.64
C GLY A 61 1.69 2.23 3.12
N LEU A 62 2.55 3.11 2.58
CA LEU A 62 2.78 3.23 1.13
C LEU A 62 3.25 1.92 0.52
N ILE A 63 4.24 1.27 1.14
CA ILE A 63 4.74 -0.05 0.75
C ILE A 63 3.59 -1.07 0.65
N HIS A 64 2.75 -1.18 1.68
CA HIS A 64 1.64 -2.13 1.67
C HIS A 64 0.58 -1.80 0.60
N GLY A 65 0.37 -0.52 0.29
CA GLY A 65 -0.52 -0.10 -0.79
C GLY A 65 -0.01 -0.56 -2.16
N ALA A 66 1.26 -0.34 -2.48
CA ALA A 66 1.87 -0.83 -3.71
C ALA A 66 1.81 -2.36 -3.82
N VAL A 67 2.15 -3.08 -2.73
CA VAL A 67 2.08 -4.55 -2.71
C VAL A 67 0.64 -5.06 -2.88
N SER A 68 -0.38 -4.32 -2.42
CA SER A 68 -1.78 -4.69 -2.64
C SER A 68 -2.15 -4.72 -4.13
N ILE A 69 -1.77 -3.68 -4.88
CA ILE A 69 -1.96 -3.63 -6.34
C ILE A 69 -1.17 -4.73 -7.05
N PHE A 70 0.09 -4.94 -6.63
CA PHE A 70 0.91 -6.02 -7.17
C PHE A 70 0.26 -7.40 -7.03
N GLN A 71 -0.31 -7.72 -5.86
CA GLN A 71 -1.01 -8.98 -5.63
C GLN A 71 -2.32 -9.07 -6.43
N PHE A 72 -3.02 -7.94 -6.56
CA PHE A 72 -4.29 -7.88 -7.28
C PHE A 72 -4.12 -8.28 -8.74
N ARG A 73 -3.12 -7.68 -9.40
CA ARG A 73 -2.77 -7.96 -10.80
C ARG A 73 -2.30 -9.39 -11.05
N ARG A 74 -1.91 -10.11 -9.99
CA ARG A 74 -1.56 -11.55 -10.04
C ARG A 74 -2.74 -12.48 -9.74
N GLY A 75 -3.93 -11.94 -9.52
CA GLY A 75 -5.12 -12.70 -9.12
C GLY A 75 -5.08 -13.21 -7.68
N ASN A 76 -4.18 -12.70 -6.84
CA ASN A 76 -4.07 -13.11 -5.44
C ASN A 76 -4.93 -12.21 -4.54
N PHE A 77 -6.25 -12.39 -4.60
CA PHE A 77 -7.23 -11.51 -3.93
C PHE A 77 -7.14 -11.52 -2.41
N VAL A 78 -6.86 -12.67 -1.80
CA VAL A 78 -6.60 -12.76 -0.35
C VAL A 78 -5.36 -11.95 0.04
N GLY A 79 -4.30 -12.07 -0.77
CA GLY A 79 -3.08 -11.27 -0.60
C GLY A 79 -3.35 -9.78 -0.74
N THR A 80 -4.09 -9.37 -1.78
CA THR A 80 -4.53 -7.99 -2.02
C THR A 80 -5.22 -7.39 -0.81
N ALA A 81 -6.28 -8.04 -0.33
CA ALA A 81 -7.08 -7.53 0.78
C ALA A 81 -6.25 -7.42 2.07
N ARG A 82 -5.43 -8.43 2.39
CA ARG A 82 -4.56 -8.41 3.58
C ARG A 82 -3.54 -7.28 3.56
N GLN A 83 -3.00 -6.96 2.40
CA GLN A 83 -2.03 -5.87 2.25
C GLN A 83 -2.73 -4.51 2.27
N PHE A 84 -3.90 -4.39 1.65
CA PHE A 84 -4.68 -3.17 1.71
C PHE A 84 -5.12 -2.83 3.14
N THR A 85 -5.62 -3.80 3.91
CA THR A 85 -5.96 -3.61 5.34
C THR A 85 -4.75 -3.10 6.13
N ARG A 86 -3.55 -3.60 5.84
CA ARG A 86 -2.31 -3.12 6.48
C ARG A 86 -1.96 -1.71 6.10
N ALA A 87 -2.10 -1.35 4.82
CA ALA A 87 -1.86 -0.02 4.30
C ALA A 87 -2.78 0.98 5.01
N ARG A 88 -4.09 0.70 5.03
CA ARG A 88 -5.10 1.56 5.65
C ARG A 88 -4.81 1.81 7.14
N VAL A 89 -4.64 0.76 7.93
CA VAL A 89 -4.38 0.92 9.38
C VAL A 89 -3.09 1.71 9.64
N ARG A 90 -2.04 1.54 8.83
CA ARG A 90 -0.77 2.28 9.01
C ARG A 90 -0.86 3.74 8.59
N LEU A 91 -1.71 4.04 7.62
CA LEU A 91 -1.89 5.38 7.06
C LEU A 91 -2.91 6.22 7.82
N ASP A 92 -3.70 5.64 8.73
CA ASP A 92 -4.72 6.36 9.50
C ASP A 92 -4.17 7.62 10.21
N ALA A 93 -2.98 7.53 10.82
CA ALA A 93 -2.34 8.66 11.51
C ALA A 93 -1.68 9.68 10.57
N SER A 94 -1.68 9.41 9.26
CA SER A 94 -1.11 10.29 8.21
C SER A 94 -2.20 10.95 7.35
N LEU A 95 -3.47 10.80 7.73
CA LEU A 95 -4.58 11.48 7.08
C LEU A 95 -4.64 12.98 7.44
N PRO A 96 -5.08 13.85 6.51
CA PRO A 96 -5.41 13.54 5.13
C PRO A 96 -4.19 13.50 4.20
N GLU A 97 -3.08 14.11 4.60
CA GLU A 97 -1.87 14.29 3.81
C GLU A 97 -0.63 14.15 4.69
N ARG A 98 0.43 13.59 4.11
CA ARG A 98 1.77 13.58 4.72
C ARG A 98 2.84 13.57 3.63
N ASP A 99 3.93 14.30 3.87
CA ASP A 99 5.09 14.35 2.96
C ASP A 99 4.71 14.70 1.51
N GLY A 100 3.69 15.55 1.33
CA GLY A 100 3.14 15.96 0.04
C GLY A 100 2.29 14.90 -0.67
N VAL A 101 1.89 13.83 0.03
CA VAL A 101 1.06 12.75 -0.49
C VAL A 101 -0.35 12.87 0.07
N ASN A 102 -1.34 13.06 -0.81
CA ASN A 102 -2.76 12.95 -0.45
C ASN A 102 -3.09 11.48 -0.10
N VAL A 103 -3.02 11.16 1.19
CA VAL A 103 -3.21 9.80 1.72
C VAL A 103 -4.64 9.33 1.52
N VAL A 104 -5.62 10.22 1.62
CA VAL A 104 -7.03 9.90 1.32
C VAL A 104 -7.17 9.45 -0.12
N GLY A 105 -6.66 10.24 -1.07
CA GLY A 105 -6.70 9.93 -2.49
C GLY A 105 -5.96 8.64 -2.84
N TYR A 106 -4.80 8.42 -2.22
CA TYR A 106 -4.02 7.18 -2.40
C TYR A 106 -4.82 5.94 -1.99
N LEU A 107 -5.43 5.96 -0.80
CA LEU A 107 -6.23 4.84 -0.30
C LEU A 107 -7.49 4.62 -1.14
N GLN A 108 -8.19 5.70 -1.53
CA GLN A 108 -9.38 5.62 -2.36
C GLN A 108 -9.09 5.04 -3.74
N GLY A 109 -8.02 5.51 -4.37
CA GLY A 109 -7.58 5.05 -5.68
C GLY A 109 -7.23 3.56 -5.71
N ILE A 110 -6.48 3.10 -4.70
CA ILE A 110 -6.20 1.67 -4.54
C ILE A 110 -7.47 0.88 -4.29
N GLN A 111 -8.35 1.34 -3.39
CA GLN A 111 -9.61 0.66 -3.07
C GLN A 111 -10.49 0.45 -4.30
N GLN A 112 -10.58 1.47 -5.17
CA GLN A 112 -11.35 1.39 -6.42
C GLN A 112 -10.76 0.34 -7.36
N GLU A 113 -9.44 0.34 -7.55
CA GLU A 113 -8.76 -0.62 -8.43
C GLU A 113 -8.95 -2.07 -7.95
N ILE A 114 -8.86 -2.32 -6.64
CA ILE A 114 -8.92 -3.67 -6.07
C ILE A 114 -10.33 -4.10 -5.65
N GLU A 115 -11.37 -3.30 -5.88
CA GLU A 115 -12.70 -3.52 -5.31
C GLU A 115 -13.23 -4.93 -5.59
N SER A 116 -13.04 -5.40 -6.83
CA SER A 116 -13.45 -6.74 -7.27
C SER A 116 -12.82 -7.87 -6.43
N SER A 117 -11.62 -7.67 -5.88
CA SER A 117 -10.95 -8.68 -5.05
C SER A 117 -11.72 -9.02 -3.77
N PHE A 118 -12.49 -8.09 -3.21
CA PHE A 118 -13.26 -8.32 -1.99
C PHE A 118 -14.50 -9.18 -2.22
N ALA A 119 -15.08 -9.13 -3.42
CA ALA A 119 -16.23 -9.94 -3.80
C ALA A 119 -15.88 -11.44 -3.89
N GLU A 120 -14.62 -11.74 -4.23
CA GLU A 120 -14.12 -13.10 -4.43
C GLU A 120 -13.72 -13.82 -3.11
N LEU A 121 -13.71 -13.09 -1.99
CA LEU A 121 -13.36 -13.69 -0.70
C LEU A 121 -14.47 -14.61 -0.20
N SER A 122 -14.11 -15.67 0.50
CA SER A 122 -15.02 -16.47 1.30
C SER A 122 -15.38 -15.76 2.62
N ASP A 123 -16.44 -16.23 3.29
CA ASP A 123 -16.82 -15.71 4.62
C ASP A 123 -15.71 -15.91 5.65
N LYS A 124 -14.98 -17.03 5.56
CA LYS A 124 -13.83 -17.31 6.41
C LYS A 124 -12.73 -16.27 6.19
N GLU A 125 -12.39 -15.96 4.94
CA GLU A 125 -11.34 -14.98 4.62
C GLU A 125 -11.73 -13.57 5.04
N ARG A 126 -13.00 -13.19 4.89
CA ARG A 126 -13.52 -11.93 5.44
C ARG A 126 -13.37 -11.86 6.96
N ALA A 127 -13.79 -12.91 7.68
CA ALA A 127 -13.61 -12.96 9.13
C ALA A 127 -12.14 -12.90 9.56
N ASP A 128 -11.24 -13.56 8.81
CA ASP A 128 -9.80 -13.50 9.07
C ASP A 128 -9.22 -12.09 8.84
N LEU A 129 -9.78 -11.31 7.89
CA LEU A 129 -9.43 -9.89 7.69
C LEU A 129 -9.88 -9.02 8.86
N ASP A 130 -11.08 -9.24 9.39
CA ASP A 130 -11.58 -8.51 10.56
C ASP A 130 -10.69 -8.76 11.78
N VAL A 131 -10.31 -10.02 12.03
CA VAL A 131 -9.37 -10.40 13.09
C VAL A 131 -8.01 -9.74 12.90
N LEU A 132 -7.52 -9.74 11.66
CA LEU A 132 -6.27 -9.08 11.30
C LEU A 132 -6.33 -7.58 11.61
N GLU A 133 -7.38 -6.91 11.18
CA GLU A 133 -7.55 -5.48 11.40
C GLU A 133 -7.65 -5.15 12.89
N ALA A 134 -8.48 -5.89 13.64
CA ALA A 134 -8.61 -5.74 15.08
C ALA A 134 -7.26 -5.91 15.78
N ARG A 135 -6.44 -6.89 15.37
CA ARG A 135 -5.08 -7.05 15.91
C ARG A 135 -4.17 -5.87 15.58
N LEU A 136 -4.19 -5.39 14.34
CA LEU A 136 -3.36 -4.25 13.93
C LEU A 136 -3.73 -2.96 14.70
N ARG A 137 -5.02 -2.76 14.99
CA ARG A 137 -5.53 -1.62 15.76
C ARG A 137 -5.38 -1.78 17.28
N GLY A 138 -5.51 -3.01 17.77
CA GLY A 138 -5.59 -3.35 19.19
C GLY A 138 -4.24 -3.53 19.90
N GLY A 139 -3.12 -3.63 19.18
CA GLY A 139 -1.82 -3.59 19.83
C GLY A 139 -0.63 -4.05 19.00
N ALA A 140 0.40 -3.21 18.98
CA ALA A 140 1.60 -3.57 19.73
C ALA A 140 1.73 -2.59 20.91
N PRO A 141 1.61 -3.02 22.17
CA PRO A 141 2.23 -2.30 23.27
C PRO A 141 3.75 -2.38 23.07
N ARG A 142 4.44 -1.26 23.35
CA ARG A 142 5.90 -1.17 23.32
C ARG A 142 6.57 -2.23 24.19
#